data_AF-A0A0L7KMT5-F1
#
_entry.id   AF-A0A0L7KMT5-F1
#
_cell.length_a   1.000
_cell.length_b   1.000
_cell.length_c   1.000
_cell.angle_alpha   90.00
_cell.angle_beta   90.00
_cell.angle_gamma   90.00
#
_symmetry.space_group_name_H-M   'P 1'
#
loop_
_entity.id
_entity.type
_entity.pdbx_description
1 polymer ?
#
loop_
_entity_poly.entity_id
_entity_poly.type
_entity_poly.pdbx_seq_one_letter_code
_entity_poly.pdbx_strand_id
1 'polypeptide(L)'
;MLVSDFPKVINLQFIVFSSSMSVRVFPNNFKFGVATAAYQIEGAWNASDGTTGDDACKSYEFYKRDIKMIKFLGVHFYRFSISWPRLFPNGFTNKISEDGRRYYDNLIDELLANGIDPIVTMYHWDLPQSLQDLGGWANPLIADWFEDYARTMFSLFGDRVKTWVTLNEPKQIGIFGYGMTRFAPGLDMAGIADYLAVKHMLLAHARAWHVYDKEFRETQQGQYLTPNI
;
A
#
# COMPACT_ATOMS: atom_id res chain seq x y z
N MET A 1 -29.02 -64.87 -28.72
CA MET A 1 -30.32 -64.20 -28.53
C MET A 1 -30.85 -64.67 -27.19
N LEU A 2 -31.04 -63.89 -26.13
CA LEU A 2 -31.18 -62.44 -25.88
C LEU A 2 -30.70 -62.23 -24.41
N VAL A 3 -29.89 -61.19 -24.10
CA VAL A 3 -30.28 -59.94 -23.35
C VAL A 3 -30.57 -60.24 -21.86
N SER A 4 -30.04 -59.60 -20.82
CA SER A 4 -29.45 -58.26 -20.61
C SER A 4 -28.84 -58.18 -19.20
N ASP A 5 -27.85 -57.31 -19.06
CA ASP A 5 -27.35 -56.73 -17.81
C ASP A 5 -28.45 -56.16 -16.89
N PHE A 6 -28.28 -56.33 -15.57
CA PHE A 6 -29.01 -55.59 -14.55
C PHE A 6 -28.14 -54.44 -14.00
N PRO A 7 -28.53 -53.16 -14.13
CA PRO A 7 -27.94 -52.10 -13.32
C PRO A 7 -28.79 -51.91 -12.05
N LYS A 8 -28.21 -52.10 -10.86
CA LYS A 8 -28.81 -51.56 -9.63
C LYS A 8 -28.17 -50.21 -9.33
N VAL A 9 -28.88 -49.20 -9.79
CA VAL A 9 -28.70 -47.77 -9.53
C VAL A 9 -28.51 -47.51 -8.04
N ILE A 10 -27.39 -46.91 -7.66
CA ILE A 10 -27.22 -46.29 -6.34
C ILE A 10 -27.97 -44.97 -6.39
N ASN A 11 -29.10 -44.91 -5.69
CA ASN A 11 -29.93 -43.73 -5.58
C ASN A 11 -29.29 -42.78 -4.56
N LEU A 12 -28.53 -41.79 -5.04
CA LEU A 12 -28.01 -40.71 -4.20
C LEU A 12 -29.13 -39.68 -4.00
N GLN A 13 -29.93 -39.83 -2.95
CA GLN A 13 -30.85 -38.77 -2.53
C GLN A 13 -30.04 -37.61 -1.96
N PHE A 14 -29.93 -36.52 -2.74
CA PHE A 14 -29.56 -35.23 -2.19
C PHE A 14 -30.72 -34.74 -1.30
N ILE A 15 -30.49 -34.68 0.01
CA ILE A 15 -31.38 -33.99 0.94
C ILE A 15 -31.23 -32.49 0.64
N VAL A 16 -32.18 -31.92 -0.11
CA VAL A 16 -32.28 -30.48 -0.30
C VAL A 16 -32.89 -29.89 0.97
N PHE A 17 -32.04 -29.35 1.85
CA PHE A 17 -32.51 -28.40 2.86
C PHE A 17 -32.93 -27.11 2.15
N SER A 18 -34.23 -26.96 1.87
CA SER A 18 -34.83 -25.67 1.52
C SER A 18 -34.91 -24.82 2.78
N SER A 19 -33.77 -24.24 3.17
CA SER A 19 -33.81 -22.95 3.86
C SER A 19 -33.71 -21.90 2.76
N SER A 20 -34.68 -20.99 2.66
CA SER A 20 -34.51 -19.78 1.85
C SER A 20 -33.44 -18.92 2.52
N MET A 21 -32.17 -19.29 2.39
CA MET A 21 -31.08 -18.38 2.63
C MET A 21 -31.26 -17.26 1.62
N SER A 22 -31.62 -16.06 2.08
CA SER A 22 -31.44 -14.88 1.24
C SER A 22 -29.97 -14.87 0.84
N VAL A 23 -29.68 -15.12 -0.43
CA VAL A 23 -28.32 -15.09 -0.94
C VAL A 23 -27.78 -13.70 -0.61
N ARG A 24 -26.81 -13.65 0.30
CA ARG A 24 -26.19 -12.39 0.70
C ARG A 24 -25.29 -11.97 -0.45
N VAL A 25 -25.73 -10.95 -1.17
CA VAL A 25 -24.96 -10.31 -2.23
C VAL A 25 -24.41 -8.99 -1.72
N PHE A 26 -23.19 -8.66 -2.13
CA PHE A 26 -22.67 -7.31 -1.92
C PHE A 26 -23.44 -6.31 -2.81
N PRO A 27 -23.46 -5.02 -2.45
CA PRO A 27 -23.95 -3.98 -3.35
C PRO A 27 -23.25 -4.09 -4.72
N ASN A 28 -23.97 -3.79 -5.81
CA ASN A 28 -23.44 -3.93 -7.18
C ASN A 28 -22.18 -3.08 -7.44
N ASN A 29 -21.95 -2.03 -6.65
CA ASN A 29 -20.79 -1.16 -6.73
C ASN A 29 -19.69 -1.50 -5.72
N PHE A 30 -19.80 -2.61 -5.00
CA PHE A 30 -18.78 -3.05 -4.06
C PHE A 30 -17.50 -3.47 -4.80
N LYS A 31 -16.37 -2.87 -4.45
CA LYS A 31 -15.07 -3.19 -5.04
C LYS A 31 -14.31 -4.16 -4.15
N PHE A 32 -13.86 -5.26 -4.74
CA PHE A 32 -12.87 -6.16 -4.15
C PHE A 32 -11.45 -5.75 -4.56
N GLY A 33 -10.50 -5.88 -3.65
CA GLY A 33 -9.10 -5.57 -3.90
C GLY A 33 -8.16 -6.42 -3.05
N VAL A 34 -6.87 -6.36 -3.38
CA VAL A 34 -5.78 -6.93 -2.59
C VAL A 34 -4.77 -5.84 -2.24
N ALA A 35 -3.97 -6.06 -1.19
CA ALA A 35 -3.04 -5.05 -0.68
C ALA A 35 -1.67 -5.63 -0.32
N THR A 36 -0.62 -4.82 -0.51
CA THR A 36 0.77 -5.12 -0.13
C THR A 36 1.49 -3.87 0.39
N ALA A 37 2.71 -4.03 0.91
CA ALA A 37 3.61 -2.96 1.33
C ALA A 37 5.00 -3.12 0.71
N ALA A 38 5.63 -2.00 0.36
CA ALA A 38 6.89 -1.97 -0.37
C ALA A 38 7.98 -2.82 0.31
N TYR A 39 8.29 -2.54 1.58
CA TYR A 39 9.32 -3.28 2.33
C TYR A 39 9.02 -4.79 2.45
N GLN A 40 7.74 -5.18 2.45
CA GLN A 40 7.35 -6.59 2.61
C GLN A 40 7.54 -7.43 1.34
N ILE A 41 7.43 -6.83 0.15
CA ILE A 41 7.38 -7.60 -1.11
C ILE A 41 8.44 -7.20 -2.14
N GLU A 42 8.92 -5.96 -2.15
CA GLU A 42 9.72 -5.45 -3.26
C GLU A 42 11.10 -6.09 -3.33
N GLY A 43 11.80 -6.19 -2.19
CA GLY A 43 13.23 -6.52 -2.17
C GLY A 43 14.06 -5.39 -2.78
N ALA A 44 15.26 -5.72 -3.29
CA ALA A 44 16.14 -4.76 -3.96
C ALA A 44 16.37 -3.47 -3.14
N TRP A 45 16.62 -3.63 -1.83
CA TRP A 45 16.82 -2.51 -0.89
C TRP A 45 17.93 -1.56 -1.34
N ASN A 46 18.97 -2.08 -2.02
CA ASN A 46 20.00 -1.33 -2.70
C ASN A 46 20.09 -1.71 -4.18
N ALA A 47 19.09 -1.30 -4.96
CA ALA A 47 19.06 -1.59 -6.40
C ALA A 47 20.26 -1.01 -7.19
N SER A 48 20.95 -0.01 -6.64
CA SER A 48 22.09 0.67 -7.30
C SER A 48 23.43 -0.06 -7.21
N ASP A 49 23.65 -0.92 -6.21
CA ASP A 49 24.93 -1.63 -6.04
C ASP A 49 24.88 -3.11 -6.46
N GLY A 50 23.73 -3.59 -6.91
CA GLY A 50 23.54 -4.98 -7.32
C GLY A 50 23.65 -5.99 -6.18
N THR A 51 23.66 -5.54 -4.92
CA THR A 51 23.71 -6.44 -3.75
C THR A 51 22.30 -6.78 -3.27
N THR A 52 21.97 -8.08 -3.35
CA THR A 52 20.70 -8.67 -2.93
C THR A 52 20.69 -8.86 -1.40
N GLY A 53 20.51 -7.80 -0.64
CA GLY A 53 20.07 -7.93 0.76
C GLY A 53 18.55 -8.14 0.78
N ASP A 54 18.08 -9.18 1.49
CA ASP A 54 16.67 -9.57 1.65
C ASP A 54 15.76 -9.34 0.43
N ASP A 55 15.81 -10.28 -0.51
CA ASP A 55 15.05 -10.26 -1.76
C ASP A 55 13.51 -10.34 -1.59
N ALA A 56 12.99 -10.39 -0.36
CA ALA A 56 11.56 -10.42 -0.04
C ALA A 56 10.76 -11.35 -0.99
N CYS A 57 9.79 -10.81 -1.75
CA CYS A 57 9.06 -11.52 -2.80
C CYS A 57 9.54 -11.17 -4.23
N LYS A 58 10.61 -10.36 -4.33
CA LYS A 58 11.21 -9.81 -5.56
C LYS A 58 10.21 -9.05 -6.44
N SER A 59 9.21 -8.40 -5.86
CA SER A 59 8.20 -7.68 -6.64
C SER A 59 8.78 -6.49 -7.40
N TYR A 60 9.93 -5.94 -6.99
CA TYR A 60 10.63 -4.91 -7.78
C TYR A 60 11.00 -5.42 -9.19
N GLU A 61 11.50 -6.66 -9.28
CA GLU A 61 11.87 -7.30 -10.54
C GLU A 61 10.67 -7.93 -11.25
N PHE A 62 9.73 -8.48 -10.47
CA PHE A 62 8.64 -9.32 -10.99
C PHE A 62 7.25 -8.69 -10.89
N TYR A 63 7.12 -7.37 -10.80
CA TYR A 63 5.79 -6.73 -10.72
C TYR A 63 4.83 -7.12 -11.86
N LYS A 64 5.34 -7.37 -13.08
CA LYS A 64 4.51 -7.86 -14.20
C LYS A 64 3.94 -9.25 -13.95
N ARG A 65 4.68 -10.14 -13.28
CA ARG A 65 4.18 -11.45 -12.83
C ARG A 65 3.09 -11.24 -11.80
N ASP A 66 3.31 -10.33 -10.86
CA ASP A 66 2.38 -10.06 -9.78
C ASP A 66 1.06 -9.47 -10.31
N ILE A 67 1.11 -8.55 -11.28
CA ILE A 67 -0.08 -8.00 -11.94
C ILE A 67 -0.86 -9.08 -12.71
N LYS A 68 -0.18 -10.03 -13.36
CA LYS A 68 -0.88 -11.17 -13.99
C LYS A 68 -1.68 -11.98 -12.97
N MET A 69 -1.13 -12.18 -11.76
CA MET A 69 -1.83 -12.87 -10.68
C MET A 69 -3.00 -12.04 -10.13
N ILE A 70 -2.81 -10.73 -9.94
CA ILE A 70 -3.88 -9.82 -9.49
C ILE A 70 -5.03 -9.81 -10.50
N LYS A 71 -4.73 -9.74 -11.80
CA LYS A 71 -5.73 -9.84 -12.87
C LYS A 71 -6.47 -11.17 -12.85
N PHE A 72 -5.75 -12.27 -12.62
CA PHE A 72 -6.35 -13.61 -12.51
C PHE A 72 -7.35 -13.69 -11.34
N LEU A 73 -7.08 -13.00 -10.22
CA LEU A 73 -8.01 -12.93 -9.09
C LEU A 73 -9.31 -12.15 -9.41
N GLY A 74 -9.34 -11.37 -10.51
CA GLY A 74 -10.52 -10.61 -10.92
C GLY A 74 -10.89 -9.47 -9.96
N VAL A 75 -9.90 -8.90 -9.28
CA VAL A 75 -10.11 -7.77 -8.36
C VAL A 75 -10.21 -6.45 -9.11
N HIS A 76 -10.83 -5.45 -8.47
CA HIS A 76 -11.08 -4.13 -9.05
C HIS A 76 -9.92 -3.15 -8.81
N PHE A 77 -9.22 -3.31 -7.70
CA PHE A 77 -8.12 -2.42 -7.33
C PHE A 77 -6.98 -3.19 -6.66
N TYR A 78 -5.80 -2.60 -6.74
CA TYR A 78 -4.62 -3.05 -6.02
C TYR A 78 -4.09 -1.91 -5.16
N ARG A 79 -4.02 -2.14 -3.85
CA ARG A 79 -3.41 -1.22 -2.90
C ARG A 79 -1.94 -1.58 -2.69
N PHE A 80 -1.04 -0.68 -3.03
CA PHE A 80 0.39 -0.85 -2.74
C PHE A 80 0.93 0.39 -2.05
N SER A 81 2.13 0.32 -1.48
CA SER A 81 2.83 1.50 -0.99
C SER A 81 4.00 1.86 -1.88
N ILE A 82 4.34 3.14 -1.91
CA ILE A 82 5.58 3.63 -2.50
C ILE A 82 6.61 3.69 -1.39
N SER A 83 7.81 3.14 -1.63
CA SER A 83 8.91 3.21 -0.68
C SER A 83 9.56 4.58 -0.71
N TRP A 84 9.44 5.30 0.42
CA TRP A 84 10.04 6.62 0.57
C TRP A 84 11.55 6.61 0.29
N PRO A 85 12.39 5.76 0.90
CA PRO A 85 13.82 5.74 0.61
C PRO A 85 14.15 5.29 -0.83
N ARG A 86 13.28 4.52 -1.49
CA ARG A 86 13.49 4.17 -2.91
C ARG A 86 13.28 5.38 -3.81
N LEU A 87 12.25 6.18 -3.54
CA LEU A 87 11.93 7.36 -4.33
C LEU A 87 12.84 8.55 -3.99
N PHE A 88 13.22 8.69 -2.72
CA PHE A 88 14.08 9.74 -2.18
C PHE A 88 15.18 9.11 -1.30
N PRO A 89 16.34 8.74 -1.89
CA PRO A 89 17.39 7.99 -1.18
C PRO A 89 17.99 8.68 0.04
N ASN A 90 17.98 10.02 0.09
CA ASN A 90 18.40 10.80 1.25
C ASN A 90 17.22 11.23 2.15
N GLY A 91 16.00 10.80 1.83
CA GLY A 91 14.74 11.14 2.50
C GLY A 91 14.12 12.48 2.09
N PHE A 92 14.85 13.35 1.40
CA PHE A 92 14.41 14.69 1.03
C PHE A 92 14.10 14.81 -0.46
N THR A 93 13.19 15.73 -0.81
CA THR A 93 12.69 15.91 -2.17
C THR A 93 13.67 16.57 -3.14
N ASN A 94 14.82 17.00 -2.65
CA ASN A 94 15.87 17.59 -3.47
C ASN A 94 16.56 16.58 -4.40
N LYS A 95 16.40 15.28 -4.17
CA LYS A 95 16.93 14.23 -5.05
C LYS A 95 15.94 13.09 -5.23
N ILE A 96 15.32 13.04 -6.41
CA ILE A 96 14.47 11.92 -6.83
C ILE A 96 15.35 10.81 -7.43
N SER A 97 15.05 9.56 -7.09
CA SER A 97 15.61 8.39 -7.76
C SER A 97 14.86 8.12 -9.05
N GLU A 98 15.53 8.27 -10.20
CA GLU A 98 14.92 7.96 -11.51
C GLU A 98 14.57 6.48 -11.66
N ASP A 99 15.34 5.58 -11.05
CA ASP A 99 15.05 4.14 -11.05
C ASP A 99 13.83 3.82 -10.18
N GLY A 100 13.75 4.41 -8.99
CA GLY A 100 12.59 4.29 -8.11
C GLY A 100 11.33 4.85 -8.76
N ARG A 101 11.42 6.04 -9.34
CA ARG A 101 10.32 6.66 -10.09
C ARG A 101 9.86 5.77 -11.24
N ARG A 102 10.79 5.31 -12.09
CA ARG A 102 10.48 4.48 -13.25
C ARG A 102 9.82 3.17 -12.86
N TYR A 103 10.21 2.55 -11.74
CA TYR A 103 9.54 1.36 -11.23
C TYR A 103 8.06 1.63 -10.91
N TYR A 104 7.77 2.69 -10.15
CA TYR A 104 6.39 3.02 -9.79
C TYR A 104 5.56 3.50 -10.99
N ASP A 105 6.15 4.26 -11.91
CA ASP A 105 5.51 4.61 -13.19
C ASP A 105 5.07 3.35 -13.95
N ASN A 106 5.99 2.40 -14.13
CA ASN A 106 5.71 1.15 -14.83
C ASN A 106 4.66 0.29 -14.10
N LEU A 107 4.71 0.22 -12.77
CA LEU A 107 3.73 -0.52 -11.96
C LEU A 107 2.33 0.06 -12.13
N ILE A 108 2.20 1.38 -12.03
CA ILE A 108 0.93 2.11 -12.18
C ILE A 108 0.38 1.91 -13.60
N ASP A 109 1.21 2.10 -14.63
CA ASP A 109 0.80 1.95 -16.02
C ASP A 109 0.35 0.52 -16.33
N GLU A 110 1.08 -0.48 -15.83
CA GLU A 110 0.73 -1.89 -16.05
C GLU A 110 -0.56 -2.29 -15.30
N LEU A 111 -0.84 -1.73 -14.11
CA LEU A 111 -2.12 -1.94 -13.43
C LEU A 111 -3.29 -1.37 -14.25
N LEU A 112 -3.16 -0.12 -14.70
CA LEU A 112 -4.18 0.56 -15.50
C LEU A 112 -4.40 -0.14 -16.84
N ALA A 113 -3.34 -0.58 -17.52
CA ALA A 113 -3.42 -1.37 -18.76
C ALA A 113 -4.17 -2.69 -18.58
N ASN A 114 -4.26 -3.21 -17.35
CA ASN A 114 -5.00 -4.41 -17.00
C ASN A 114 -6.37 -4.12 -16.34
N GLY A 115 -6.81 -2.85 -16.34
CA GLY A 115 -8.11 -2.45 -15.80
C GLY A 115 -8.21 -2.53 -14.28
N ILE A 116 -7.08 -2.44 -13.57
CA ILE A 116 -7.01 -2.51 -12.11
C ILE A 116 -6.70 -1.10 -11.59
N ASP A 117 -7.56 -0.57 -10.72
CA ASP A 117 -7.36 0.76 -10.14
C ASP A 117 -6.17 0.73 -9.14
N PRO A 118 -5.16 1.60 -9.30
CA PRO A 118 -4.09 1.74 -8.31
C PRO A 118 -4.58 2.55 -7.11
N ILE A 119 -4.43 1.99 -5.90
CA ILE A 119 -4.58 2.71 -4.63
C ILE A 119 -3.20 2.84 -3.99
N VAL A 120 -2.70 4.07 -3.83
CA VAL A 120 -1.33 4.29 -3.34
C VAL A 120 -1.34 4.68 -1.88
N THR A 121 -0.59 3.93 -1.08
CA THR A 121 -0.21 4.29 0.29
C THR A 121 1.12 5.01 0.30
N MET A 122 1.17 6.23 0.81
CA MET A 122 2.38 7.06 0.78
C MET A 122 3.44 6.60 1.78
N TYR A 123 3.00 6.18 2.96
CA TYR A 123 3.88 5.70 4.01
C TYR A 123 3.40 4.38 4.61
N HIS A 124 4.26 3.37 4.54
CA HIS A 124 4.00 2.04 5.07
C HIS A 124 5.21 1.50 5.85
N TRP A 125 5.65 2.31 6.83
CA TRP A 125 6.59 1.96 7.89
C TRP A 125 8.07 1.91 7.47
N ASP A 126 8.37 2.38 6.27
CA ASP A 126 9.69 2.41 5.65
C ASP A 126 10.27 3.83 5.64
N LEU A 127 10.45 4.40 6.83
CA LEU A 127 11.03 5.75 6.96
C LEU A 127 12.51 5.71 6.51
N PRO A 128 12.97 6.66 5.68
CA PRO A 128 14.38 6.78 5.34
C PRO A 128 15.23 6.92 6.61
N GLN A 129 16.31 6.13 6.70
CA GLN A 129 17.19 6.14 7.88
C GLN A 129 17.74 7.54 8.19
N SER A 130 18.06 8.33 7.16
CA SER A 130 18.50 9.72 7.30
C SER A 130 17.51 10.61 8.05
N LEU A 131 16.20 10.38 7.90
CA LEU A 131 15.18 11.12 8.67
C LEU A 131 15.04 10.58 10.08
N GLN A 132 15.21 9.26 10.27
CA GLN A 132 15.20 8.65 11.59
C GLN A 132 16.39 9.13 12.45
N ASP A 133 17.57 9.33 11.83
CA ASP A 133 18.76 9.87 12.49
C ASP A 133 18.54 11.32 12.97
N LEU A 134 17.59 12.04 12.37
CA LEU A 134 17.13 13.36 12.82
C LEU A 134 16.00 13.29 13.86
N GLY A 135 15.60 12.10 14.31
CA GLY A 135 14.53 11.88 15.29
C GLY A 135 13.22 11.32 14.71
N GLY A 136 13.16 11.12 13.39
CA GLY A 136 12.03 10.47 12.72
C GLY A 136 10.68 11.11 13.01
N TRP A 137 9.66 10.31 13.27
CA TRP A 137 8.31 10.78 13.59
C TRP A 137 8.23 11.55 14.91
N ALA A 138 9.19 11.40 15.83
CA ALA A 138 9.23 12.22 17.04
C ALA A 138 9.75 13.65 16.78
N ASN A 139 10.36 13.92 15.61
CA ASN A 139 10.81 15.25 15.23
C ASN A 139 9.63 16.09 14.68
N PRO A 140 9.40 17.33 15.17
CA PRO A 140 8.30 18.18 14.68
C PRO A 140 8.40 18.57 13.20
N LEU A 141 9.59 18.59 12.61
CA LEU A 141 9.81 18.94 11.20
C LEU A 141 9.41 17.82 10.24
N ILE A 142 9.19 16.59 10.72
CA ILE A 142 8.81 15.44 9.87
C ILE A 142 7.52 15.70 9.09
N ALA A 143 6.61 16.50 9.66
CA ALA A 143 5.37 16.87 9.01
C ALA A 143 5.58 17.86 7.86
N ASP A 144 6.65 18.68 7.88
CA ASP A 144 7.01 19.55 6.74
C ASP A 144 7.64 18.69 5.64
N TRP A 145 8.56 17.79 6.00
CA TRP A 145 9.20 16.89 5.04
C TRP A 145 8.20 15.93 4.38
N PHE A 146 7.21 15.44 5.13
CA PHE A 146 6.14 14.62 4.58
C PHE A 146 5.21 15.41 3.65
N GLU A 147 5.00 16.71 3.91
CA GLU A 147 4.22 17.57 3.02
C GLU A 147 4.91 17.70 1.66
N ASP A 148 6.22 17.97 1.64
CA ASP A 148 7.01 18.04 0.40
C ASP A 148 7.03 16.70 -0.34
N TYR A 149 7.20 15.60 0.41
CA TYR A 149 7.12 14.24 -0.10
C TYR A 149 5.78 14.00 -0.80
N ALA A 150 4.66 14.28 -0.13
CA ALA A 150 3.31 14.12 -0.68
C ALA A 150 3.09 14.99 -1.93
N ARG A 151 3.48 16.28 -1.89
CA ARG A 151 3.39 17.19 -3.04
C ARG A 151 4.10 16.63 -4.28
N THR A 152 5.28 16.06 -4.07
CA THR A 152 6.05 15.46 -5.16
C THR A 152 5.37 14.20 -5.69
N MET A 153 4.83 13.34 -4.81
CA MET A 153 4.07 12.16 -5.24
C MET A 153 2.84 12.52 -6.08
N PHE A 154 2.07 13.55 -5.72
CA PHE A 154 0.94 14.00 -6.55
C PHE A 154 1.40 14.52 -7.90
N SER A 155 2.52 15.24 -7.93
CA SER A 155 3.06 15.79 -9.17
C SER A 155 3.54 14.68 -10.12
N LEU A 156 4.12 13.61 -9.59
CA LEU A 156 4.66 12.51 -10.38
C LEU A 156 3.59 11.51 -10.85
N PHE A 157 2.61 11.20 -9.99
CA PHE A 157 1.72 10.05 -10.20
C PHE A 157 0.22 10.38 -10.15
N GLY A 158 -0.17 11.59 -9.74
CA GLY A 158 -1.57 11.95 -9.52
C GLY A 158 -2.40 12.14 -10.80
N ASP A 159 -1.73 12.23 -11.96
CA ASP A 159 -2.37 12.11 -13.26
C ASP A 159 -3.09 10.76 -13.43
N ARG A 160 -2.51 9.69 -12.89
CA ARG A 160 -3.00 8.29 -13.00
C ARG A 160 -3.60 7.74 -11.70
N VAL A 161 -3.09 8.14 -10.54
CA VAL A 161 -3.54 7.64 -9.23
C VAL A 161 -4.68 8.51 -8.69
N LYS A 162 -5.84 7.87 -8.48
CA LYS A 162 -7.07 8.56 -8.03
C LYS A 162 -7.45 8.29 -6.58
N THR A 163 -6.83 7.32 -5.91
CA THR A 163 -7.10 7.05 -4.49
C THR A 163 -5.80 6.99 -3.71
N TRP A 164 -5.66 7.90 -2.75
CA TRP A 164 -4.48 8.06 -1.92
C TRP A 164 -4.77 7.66 -0.47
N VAL A 165 -3.81 6.99 0.16
CA VAL A 165 -3.78 6.69 1.60
C VAL A 165 -2.49 7.30 2.14
N THR A 166 -2.54 8.21 3.11
CA THR A 166 -1.30 8.86 3.58
C THR A 166 -0.42 7.92 4.40
N LEU A 167 -0.96 7.39 5.51
CA LEU A 167 -0.20 6.61 6.48
C LEU A 167 -0.95 5.31 6.76
N ASN A 168 -0.22 4.18 6.74
CA ASN A 168 -0.75 2.91 7.22
C ASN A 168 -0.60 2.82 8.75
N GLU A 169 -1.71 2.66 9.47
CA GLU A 169 -1.72 2.28 10.90
C GLU A 169 -0.81 3.13 11.82
N PRO A 170 -0.99 4.47 11.88
CA PRO A 170 -0.13 5.37 12.66
C PRO A 170 -0.05 4.98 14.15
N LYS A 171 -1.13 4.44 14.72
CA LYS A 171 -1.15 3.92 16.09
C LYS A 171 -0.11 2.83 16.31
N GLN A 172 0.03 1.89 15.37
CA GLN A 172 0.96 0.76 15.52
C GLN A 172 2.41 1.23 15.42
N ILE A 173 2.69 2.18 14.52
CA ILE A 173 4.01 2.82 14.41
C ILE A 173 4.39 3.51 15.73
N GLY A 174 3.47 4.30 16.30
CA GLY A 174 3.68 4.96 17.58
C GLY A 174 3.96 3.98 18.71
N ILE A 175 3.05 3.01 18.94
CA ILE A 175 3.16 2.08 20.07
C ILE A 175 4.36 1.15 19.90
N PHE A 176 4.48 0.45 18.77
CA PHE A 176 5.46 -0.63 18.63
C PHE A 176 6.84 -0.16 18.15
N GLY A 177 6.92 1.00 17.49
CA GLY A 177 8.18 1.60 17.05
C GLY A 177 8.78 2.59 18.03
N TYR A 178 7.96 3.45 18.65
CA TYR A 178 8.45 4.52 19.52
C TYR A 178 8.20 4.24 21.00
N GLY A 179 7.07 3.61 21.35
CA GLY A 179 6.74 3.26 22.73
C GLY A 179 7.38 1.97 23.23
N MET A 180 7.64 1.02 22.32
CA MET A 180 8.24 -0.29 22.59
C MET A 180 9.45 -0.53 21.66
N THR A 181 10.03 -1.72 21.74
CA THR A 181 11.16 -2.17 20.90
C THR A 181 10.77 -3.23 19.86
N ARG A 182 9.46 -3.41 19.63
CA ARG A 182 8.95 -4.51 18.78
C ARG A 182 9.19 -4.26 17.29
N PHE A 183 9.06 -3.02 16.83
CA PHE A 183 9.31 -2.60 15.46
C PHE A 183 10.35 -1.49 15.42
N ALA A 184 10.93 -1.23 14.24
CA ALA A 184 11.77 -0.06 14.04
C ALA A 184 10.96 1.23 14.33
N PRO A 185 11.57 2.28 14.92
CA PRO A 185 12.98 2.37 15.34
C PRO A 185 13.33 1.67 16.67
N GLY A 186 12.35 1.26 17.46
CA GLY A 186 12.52 0.46 18.66
C GLY A 186 13.11 1.23 19.85
N LEU A 187 12.48 2.36 20.23
CA LEU A 187 13.05 3.31 21.20
C LEU A 187 12.70 3.05 22.68
N ASP A 188 11.65 2.26 22.98
CA ASP A 188 11.18 2.01 24.35
C ASP A 188 10.80 3.27 25.16
N MET A 189 10.23 4.28 24.49
CA MET A 189 9.91 5.59 25.08
C MET A 189 8.40 5.80 25.23
N ALA A 190 7.70 4.81 25.81
CA ALA A 190 6.26 4.85 26.04
C ALA A 190 5.84 6.09 26.85
N GLY A 191 4.73 6.70 26.45
CA GLY A 191 4.20 7.91 27.10
C GLY A 191 4.82 9.23 26.62
N ILE A 192 5.86 9.18 25.78
CA ILE A 192 6.53 10.37 25.26
C ILE A 192 6.66 10.27 23.74
N ALA A 193 7.55 9.40 23.25
CA ALA A 193 7.92 9.38 21.84
C ALA A 193 6.80 8.78 20.97
N ASP A 194 6.02 7.85 21.51
CA ASP A 194 4.82 7.29 20.88
C ASP A 194 3.75 8.36 20.62
N TYR A 195 3.44 9.19 21.61
CA TYR A 195 2.47 10.29 21.47
C TYR A 195 2.99 11.39 20.55
N LEU A 196 4.27 11.74 20.63
CA LEU A 196 4.90 12.70 19.71
C LEU A 196 4.86 12.18 18.26
N ALA A 197 5.22 10.92 18.05
CA ALA A 197 5.19 10.28 16.74
C ALA A 197 3.77 10.30 16.14
N VAL A 198 2.76 9.84 16.90
CA VAL A 198 1.37 9.84 16.44
C VAL A 198 0.87 11.26 16.17
N LYS A 199 1.20 12.23 17.03
CA LYS A 199 0.85 13.65 16.82
C LYS A 199 1.41 14.15 15.49
N HIS A 200 2.69 13.95 15.22
CA HIS A 200 3.30 14.45 13.98
C HIS A 200 2.81 13.69 12.75
N MET A 201 2.51 12.39 12.86
CA MET A 201 1.84 11.64 11.79
C MET A 201 0.45 12.22 11.47
N LEU A 202 -0.34 12.61 12.48
CA LEU A 202 -1.64 13.25 12.25
C LEU A 202 -1.49 14.63 11.60
N LEU A 203 -0.49 15.42 12.00
CA LEU A 203 -0.17 16.70 11.34
C LEU A 203 0.27 16.50 9.88
N ALA A 204 1.13 15.51 9.63
CA ALA A 204 1.59 15.13 8.30
C ALA A 204 0.41 14.70 7.39
N HIS A 205 -0.52 13.90 7.92
CA HIS A 205 -1.76 13.55 7.22
C HIS A 205 -2.57 14.80 6.82
N ALA A 206 -2.84 15.69 7.77
CA ALA A 206 -3.62 16.89 7.52
C ALA A 206 -2.96 17.81 6.48
N ARG A 207 -1.64 17.97 6.56
CA ARG A 207 -0.86 18.76 5.60
C ARG A 207 -0.91 18.16 4.20
N ALA A 208 -0.64 16.86 4.06
CA ALA A 208 -0.75 16.19 2.78
C ALA A 208 -2.15 16.32 2.19
N TRP A 209 -3.21 16.18 2.99
CA TRP A 209 -4.59 16.39 2.53
C TRP A 209 -4.81 17.82 2.03
N HIS A 210 -4.35 18.83 2.76
CA HIS A 210 -4.49 20.23 2.37
C HIS A 210 -3.72 20.57 1.10
N VAL A 211 -2.52 20.01 0.92
CA VAL A 211 -1.75 20.14 -0.34
C VAL A 211 -2.56 19.59 -1.50
N TYR A 212 -3.08 18.37 -1.37
CA TYR A 212 -3.88 17.78 -2.43
C TYR A 212 -5.13 18.61 -2.74
N ASP A 213 -5.86 19.03 -1.71
CA ASP A 213 -7.09 19.80 -1.84
C ASP A 213 -6.88 21.14 -2.56
N LYS A 214 -5.79 21.86 -2.22
CA LYS A 214 -5.50 23.19 -2.75
C LYS A 214 -4.80 23.17 -4.11
N GLU A 215 -3.91 22.21 -4.33
CA GLU A 215 -2.98 22.24 -5.47
C GLU A 215 -3.36 21.24 -6.57
N PHE A 216 -4.05 20.14 -6.24
CA PHE A 216 -4.20 18.99 -7.16
C PHE A 216 -5.64 18.49 -7.36
N ARG A 217 -6.55 18.67 -6.40
CA ARG A 217 -7.89 18.05 -6.46
C ARG A 217 -8.70 18.50 -7.67
N GLU A 218 -8.62 19.79 -8.02
CA GLU A 218 -9.35 20.35 -9.17
C GLU A 218 -8.93 19.69 -10.49
N THR A 219 -7.63 19.48 -10.69
CA THR A 219 -7.07 18.95 -11.94
C THR A 219 -7.05 17.43 -11.99
N GLN A 220 -6.84 16.77 -10.85
CA GLN A 220 -6.65 15.32 -10.77
C GLN A 220 -7.92 14.56 -10.39
N GLN A 221 -8.88 15.20 -9.73
CA GLN A 221 -10.19 14.65 -9.35
C GLN A 221 -10.13 13.32 -8.57
N GLY A 222 -9.06 13.11 -7.81
CA GLY A 222 -8.92 11.95 -6.94
C GLY A 222 -9.48 12.19 -5.53
N GLN A 223 -9.39 11.14 -4.72
CA GLN A 223 -9.91 11.08 -3.37
C GLN A 223 -8.83 10.60 -2.38
N TYR A 224 -9.10 10.88 -1.11
CA TYR A 224 -8.26 10.50 0.02
C TYR A 224 -9.01 9.54 0.91
N LEU A 225 -8.33 8.47 1.31
CA LEU A 225 -8.78 7.60 2.38
C LEU A 225 -8.12 8.06 3.68
N THR A 226 -8.93 8.19 4.73
CA THR A 226 -8.46 8.47 6.08
C THR A 226 -7.56 7.32 6.55
N PRO A 227 -6.47 7.60 7.29
CA PRO A 227 -5.66 6.56 7.91
C PRO A 227 -6.55 5.66 8.78
N ASN A 228 -6.29 4.35 8.75
CA ASN A 228 -6.88 3.43 9.72
C ASN A 228 -6.21 3.71 11.08
N ILE A 229 -6.87 4.46 11.96
CA ILE A 229 -6.42 4.80 13.32
C ILE A 229 -6.81 3.68 14.30
#